data_AF-A0A2D2B476-F1
#
_entry.id   AF-A0A2D2B476-F1
#
_cell.length_a   1.000
_cell.length_b   1.000
_cell.length_c   1.000
_cell.angle_alpha   90.00
_cell.angle_beta   90.00
_cell.angle_gamma   90.00
#
_symmetry.space_group_name_H-M   'P 1'
#
loop_
_entity.id
_entity.type
_entity.pdbx_description
1 polymer ?
#
loop_
_entity_poly.entity_id
_entity_poly.type
_entity_poly.pdbx_seq_one_letter_code
_entity_poly.pdbx_strand_id
1 'polypeptide(L)' 'MTYHPKTRQFGIPVLDGGGSFIAIRHDPWSGRPLPADLRDRYFAEIEALGLDAAEDDLPEEFLSENWWLERGL' A
#
# COMPACT_ATOMS: atom_id res chain seq x y z
N MET A 1 -13.62 6.42 -2.52
CA MET A 1 -12.74 5.31 -2.15
C MET A 1 -11.41 5.51 -2.85
N THR A 2 -10.30 5.30 -2.15
CA THR A 2 -8.94 5.37 -2.70
C THR A 2 -8.33 3.98 -2.72
N TYR A 3 -7.42 3.75 -3.66
CA TYR A 3 -6.59 2.56 -3.75
C TYR A 3 -5.13 2.97 -3.78
N HIS A 4 -4.33 2.36 -2.90
CA HIS A 4 -2.89 2.58 -2.80
C HIS A 4 -2.16 1.36 -3.37
N PRO A 5 -1.70 1.44 -4.63
CA PRO A 5 -1.20 0.28 -5.36
C PRO A 5 0.05 -0.36 -4.72
N LYS A 6 1.00 0.46 -4.27
CA LYS A 6 2.25 -0.01 -3.65
C LYS A 6 2.06 -0.86 -2.39
N THR A 7 0.97 -0.69 -1.65
CA THR A 7 0.65 -1.48 -0.44
C THR A 7 -0.62 -2.31 -0.59
N ARG A 8 -1.26 -2.33 -1.76
CA ARG A 8 -2.55 -2.99 -2.01
C ARG A 8 -3.65 -2.59 -1.02
N GLN A 9 -3.64 -1.33 -0.56
CA GLN A 9 -4.59 -0.86 0.45
C GLN A 9 -5.79 -0.18 -0.19
N PHE A 10 -6.98 -0.49 0.33
CA PHE A 10 -8.23 0.19 0.00
C PHE A 10 -8.61 1.09 1.17
N GLY A 11 -9.14 2.28 0.88
CA GLY A 11 -9.49 3.19 1.95
C GLY A 11 -10.45 4.31 1.61
N ILE A 12 -10.81 5.07 2.64
CA ILE A 12 -11.56 6.32 2.54
C ILE A 12 -10.60 7.46 2.89
N PRO A 13 -10.35 8.41 1.98
CA PRO A 13 -9.45 9.53 2.27
C PRO A 13 -9.97 10.35 3.45
N VAL A 14 -9.08 10.72 4.36
CA VAL A 14 -9.36 11.72 5.40
C VAL A 14 -9.17 13.09 4.76
N LEU A 15 -10.18 13.95 4.82
CA LEU A 15 -10.17 15.26 4.17
C LEU A 15 -9.51 16.32 5.06
N ASP A 16 -8.30 16.04 5.54
CA ASP A 16 -7.49 16.92 6.39
C ASP A 16 -6.40 17.68 5.60
N GLY A 17 -6.36 17.50 4.28
CA GLY A 17 -5.33 18.06 3.40
C GLY A 17 -4.05 17.23 3.31
N GLY A 18 -3.98 16.09 4.01
CA GLY A 18 -2.89 15.12 3.93
C GLY A 18 -3.21 13.90 3.06
N GLY A 19 -2.29 12.92 3.10
CA GLY A 19 -2.44 11.62 2.43
C GLY A 19 -3.09 10.55 3.30
N SER A 20 -3.63 10.93 4.46
CA SER A 20 -4.23 10.01 5.43
C SER A 20 -5.52 9.37 4.89
N PHE A 21 -5.76 8.12 5.25
CA PHE A 21 -6.99 7.41 4.89
C PHE A 21 -7.38 6.38 5.96
N ILE A 22 -8.67 6.06 6.03
CA ILE A 22 -9.20 4.97 6.85
C ILE A 22 -9.18 3.70 5.99
N ALA A 23 -8.42 2.68 6.42
CA ALA A 23 -8.33 1.42 5.71
C ALA A 23 -9.65 0.64 5.74
N ILE A 24 -10.05 0.08 4.60
CA ILE A 24 -11.21 -0.80 4.45
C ILE A 24 -10.70 -2.23 4.20
N ARG A 25 -11.26 -3.21 4.93
CA ARG A 25 -10.91 -4.64 4.79
C ARG A 25 -12.01 -5.48 4.13
N HIS A 26 -13.20 -4.92 3.95
CA HIS A 26 -14.35 -5.60 3.34
C HIS A 26 -14.97 -4.71 2.28
N ASP A 27 -15.36 -5.29 1.15
CA ASP A 27 -16.01 -4.57 0.07
C ASP A 27 -17.34 -3.97 0.55
N PRO A 28 -17.57 -2.65 0.42
CA PRO A 28 -18.72 -2.00 1.02
C PRO A 28 -20.06 -2.31 0.32
N TRP A 29 -20.04 -3.00 -0.82
CA TRP A 29 -21.26 -3.44 -1.52
C TRP A 29 -21.62 -4.89 -1.23
N SER A 30 -20.67 -5.80 -1.37
CA SER A 30 -20.86 -7.25 -1.21
C SER A 30 -20.56 -7.77 0.19
N GLY A 31 -19.87 -6.99 1.02
CA GLY A 31 -19.41 -7.38 2.36
C GLY A 31 -18.30 -8.43 2.36
N ARG A 32 -17.80 -8.86 1.19
CA ARG A 32 -16.75 -9.88 1.08
C ARG A 32 -15.41 -9.32 1.54
N PRO A 33 -14.52 -10.16 2.09
CA PRO A 33 -13.18 -9.73 2.44
C PRO A 33 -12.44 -9.26 1.19
N LEU A 34 -11.79 -8.11 1.30
CA LEU A 34 -10.84 -7.64 0.29
C LEU A 34 -9.56 -8.46 0.39
N PRO A 35 -8.72 -8.48 -0.67
CA PRO A 35 -7.40 -9.08 -0.57
C PRO A 35 -6.59 -8.48 0.59
N ALA A 36 -5.70 -9.30 1.18
CA ALA A 36 -4.81 -8.83 2.23
C ALA A 36 -3.93 -7.68 1.72
N ASP A 37 -3.76 -6.66 2.55
CA ASP A 37 -2.83 -5.58 2.25
C ASP A 37 -1.37 -6.04 2.43
N LEU A 38 -0.48 -5.31 1.76
CA LEU A 38 0.96 -5.56 1.75
C LEU A 38 1.72 -4.49 2.52
N ARG A 39 1.05 -3.70 3.39
CA ARG A 39 1.66 -2.55 4.05
C ARG A 39 2.87 -2.99 4.87
N ASP A 40 2.69 -3.94 5.79
CA ASP A 40 3.79 -4.35 6.68
C ASP A 40 4.93 -4.99 5.90
N ARG A 41 4.61 -5.76 4.85
CA ARG A 41 5.62 -6.35 3.97
C ARG A 41 6.40 -5.31 3.18
N TYR A 42 5.73 -4.29 2.67
CA TYR A 42 6.36 -3.19 1.94
C TYR A 42 7.46 -2.52 2.78
N PHE A 43 7.16 -2.16 4.03
CA PHE A 43 8.15 -1.56 4.92
C PHE A 43 9.27 -2.53 5.29
N ALA A 44 8.96 -3.81 5.52
CA ALA A 44 9.98 -4.82 5.81
C ALA A 44 10.94 -5.04 4.63
N GLU A 45 10.45 -5.04 3.38
CA GLU A 45 11.31 -5.18 2.19
C GLU A 45 12.22 -3.97 2.01
N ILE A 46 11.70 -2.75 2.22
CA ILE A 46 12.48 -1.52 2.14
C ILE A 46 13.57 -1.48 3.23
N GLU A 47 13.22 -1.82 4.46
CA GLU A 47 14.17 -1.90 5.58
C GLU A 47 15.24 -2.97 5.34
N ALA A 48 14.87 -4.13 4.76
CA ALA A 48 15.80 -5.18 4.40
C ALA A 48 16.82 -4.76 3.31
N LEU A 49 16.47 -3.77 2.48
CA LEU A 49 17.38 -3.14 1.52
C LEU A 49 18.24 -2.03 2.15
N GLY A 50 18.01 -1.69 3.41
CA GLY A 50 18.69 -0.60 4.12
C GLY A 50 18.24 0.79 3.69
N LEU A 51 17.02 0.89 3.15
CA LEU A 51 16.41 2.14 2.68
C LEU A 51 15.35 2.64 3.67
N ASP A 52 14.95 3.92 3.55
CA ASP A 52 13.81 4.49 4.25
C ASP A 52 12.65 4.77 3.27
N ALA A 53 11.46 4.32 3.63
CA ALA A 53 10.24 4.50 2.84
C ALA A 53 9.79 5.98 2.72
N ALA A 54 10.37 6.87 3.52
CA ALA A 54 10.12 8.31 3.50
C ALA A 54 11.09 9.10 2.61
N GLU A 55 12.18 8.48 2.12
CA GLU A 55 13.18 9.16 1.29
C GLU A 55 12.82 9.09 -0.21
N ASP A 56 13.26 10.11 -0.97
CA ASP A 56 12.98 10.26 -2.41
C ASP A 56 13.80 9.31 -3.30
N ASP A 57 14.78 8.57 -2.75
CA ASP A 57 15.68 7.68 -3.49
C ASP A 57 15.21 6.21 -3.57
N LEU A 58 13.94 5.94 -3.22
CA LEU A 58 13.34 4.63 -3.40
C LEU A 58 13.42 4.15 -4.86
N PRO A 59 13.81 2.88 -5.09
CA PRO A 59 13.78 2.29 -6.42
C PRO A 59 12.38 2.38 -7.04
N GLU A 60 12.32 2.61 -8.36
CA GLU A 60 11.06 2.83 -9.09
C GLU A 60 10.04 1.68 -8.91
N GLU A 61 10.50 0.45 -8.66
CA GLU A 61 9.64 -0.69 -8.39
C GLU A 61 8.76 -0.49 -7.14
N PHE A 62 9.26 0.19 -6.11
CA PHE A 62 8.55 0.45 -4.85
C PHE A 62 7.59 1.65 -4.92
N LEU A 63 7.68 2.46 -5.98
CA LEU A 63 6.76 3.58 -6.22
C LEU A 63 5.40 3.11 -6.75
N SER A 64 5.29 1.85 -7.15
CA SER A 64 4.11 1.26 -7.75
C SER A 64 3.82 -0.15 -7.21
N GLU A 65 2.91 -0.85 -7.85
CA GLU A 65 2.59 -2.26 -7.58
C GLU A 65 3.60 -3.26 -8.15
N ASN A 66 4.56 -2.79 -8.96
CA ASN A 66 5.52 -3.66 -9.65
C ASN A 66 6.32 -4.54 -8.68
N TRP A 67 6.81 -3.98 -7.57
CA TRP A 67 7.64 -4.76 -6.64
C TRP A 67 6.95 -6.04 -6.16
N TRP A 68 5.64 -6.00 -5.91
CA TRP A 68 4.91 -7.15 -5.39
C TRP A 68 4.29 -8.02 -6.50
N LEU A 69 3.97 -7.44 -7.66
CA LEU A 69 3.53 -8.20 -8.82
C LEU A 69 4.64 -9.12 -9.34
N GLU A 70 5.87 -8.60 -9.46
CA GLU A 70 7.03 -9.38 -9.91
C GLU A 70 7.42 -10.48 -8.90
N ARG A 71 7.05 -10.31 -7.64
CA ARG A 71 7.25 -11.29 -6.55
C ARG A 71 6.06 -12.23 -6.34
N GLY A 72 4.97 -12.07 -7.10
CA GLY A 72 3.80 -12.95 -7.08
C GLY A 72 2.95 -12.87 -5.79
N LEU A 73 2.78 -11.67 -5.24
CA LEU A 73 2.08 -11.42 -3.96
C LEU A 73 0.62 -10.96 -4.10
#